data_AF-A0A4S8KN88-F1
#
_entry.id   AF-A0A4S8KN88-F1
#
_cell.length_a   1.000
_cell.length_b   1.000
_cell.length_c   1.000
_cell.angle_alpha   90.00
_cell.angle_beta   90.00
_cell.angle_gamma   90.00
#
_symmetry.space_group_name_H-M   'P 1'
#
loop_
_entity.id
_entity.type
_entity.pdbx_description
1 polymer ?
#
loop_
_entity_poly.entity_id
_entity_poly.type
_entity_poly.pdbx_seq_one_letter_code
_entity_poly.pdbx_strand_id
1 'polypeptide(L)'
;IRESLIKACDGRLSRWPDLLPIAVFSDRITIRRQTGFSPFYVLHGLHPLLSFDLMEASFLVDGWSKNMSDEELLALRIRQIE
;
A
#
# COMPACT_ATOMS: atom_id res chain seq x y z
N ILE A 1 3.75 -6.81 -6.16
CA ILE A 1 2.31 -7.08 -5.91
C ILE A 1 2.07 -8.50 -5.38
N ARG A 2 2.34 -9.58 -6.14
CA ARG A 2 2.04 -10.96 -5.68
C ARG A 2 2.62 -11.27 -4.28
N GLU A 3 3.91 -11.02 -4.10
CA GLU A 3 4.60 -11.30 -2.82
C GLU A 3 4.06 -10.42 -1.68
N SER A 4 3.83 -9.13 -1.95
CA SER A 4 3.21 -8.20 -1.01
C SER A 4 1.82 -8.64 -0.58
N LEU A 5 0.99 -9.12 -1.52
CA LEU A 5 -0.35 -9.63 -1.24
C LEU A 5 -0.28 -10.88 -0.34
N ILE A 6 0.64 -11.80 -0.63
CA ILE A 6 0.86 -13.00 0.20
C ILE A 6 1.32 -12.59 1.61
N LYS A 7 2.25 -11.64 1.73
CA LYS A 7 2.70 -11.11 3.02
C LYS A 7 1.56 -10.39 3.77
N ALA A 8 0.70 -9.66 3.06
CA ALA A 8 -0.45 -8.98 3.64
C ALA A 8 -1.50 -9.96 4.20
N CYS A 9 -1.63 -11.15 3.61
CA CYS A 9 -2.52 -12.21 4.11
C CYS A 9 -2.15 -12.75 5.51
N ASP A 10 -0.93 -12.48 6.00
CA ASP A 10 -0.48 -12.82 7.36
C ASP A 10 -0.69 -14.30 7.73
N GLY A 11 -0.28 -15.19 6.83
CA GLY A 11 -0.43 -16.64 6.97
C GLY A 11 -1.83 -17.18 6.63
N ARG A 12 -2.84 -16.33 6.46
CA ARG A 12 -4.21 -16.72 6.05
C ARG A 12 -4.41 -16.49 4.56
N LEU A 13 -3.82 -17.35 3.74
CA LEU A 13 -3.88 -17.22 2.28
C LEU A 13 -5.30 -17.11 1.73
N SER A 14 -6.32 -17.67 2.37
CA SER A 14 -7.72 -17.55 1.94
C SER A 14 -8.22 -16.10 1.81
N ARG A 15 -7.56 -15.12 2.46
CA ARG A 15 -7.89 -13.68 2.37
C ARG A 15 -7.40 -13.01 1.09
N TRP A 16 -6.58 -13.68 0.29
CA TRP A 16 -5.99 -13.08 -0.91
C TRP A 16 -7.03 -12.46 -1.88
N PRO A 17 -8.23 -13.05 -2.11
CA PRO A 17 -9.21 -12.46 -3.01
C PRO A 17 -9.74 -11.13 -2.48
N ASP A 18 -9.96 -11.04 -1.16
CA ASP A 18 -10.49 -9.85 -0.49
C ASP A 18 -9.46 -8.73 -0.47
N LEU A 19 -8.18 -9.07 -0.31
CA LEU A 19 -7.08 -8.12 -0.28
C LEU A 19 -6.60 -7.67 -1.68
N LEU A 20 -6.98 -8.37 -2.75
CA LEU A 20 -6.48 -8.06 -4.10
C LEU A 20 -6.86 -6.65 -4.57
N PRO A 21 -8.12 -6.18 -4.46
CA PRO A 21 -8.48 -4.82 -4.85
C PRO A 21 -7.67 -3.76 -4.09
N ILE A 22 -7.44 -3.99 -2.79
CA ILE A 22 -6.67 -3.11 -1.91
C ILE A 22 -5.20 -3.10 -2.32
N ALA A 23 -4.63 -4.25 -2.68
CA ALA A 23 -3.26 -4.36 -3.17
C ALA A 23 -3.02 -3.60 -4.48
N VAL A 24 -3.95 -3.71 -5.44
CA VAL A 24 -3.84 -3.00 -6.72
C VAL A 24 -4.05 -1.49 -6.51
N PHE A 25 -4.90 -1.08 -5.58
CA PHE A 25 -5.05 0.33 -5.22
C PHE A 25 -3.81 0.88 -4.52
N SER A 26 -3.30 0.16 -3.52
CA SER A 26 -2.07 0.48 -2.79
C SER A 26 -0.88 0.70 -3.73
N ASP A 27 -0.68 -0.19 -4.70
CA ASP A 27 0.42 -0.08 -5.67
C ASP A 27 0.29 1.16 -6.57
N ARG A 28 -0.94 1.55 -6.92
CA ARG A 28 -1.20 2.74 -7.75
C ARG A 28 -0.98 4.06 -7.00
N ILE A 29 -1.23 4.08 -5.69
CA ILE A 29 -1.10 5.30 -4.88
C ILE A 29 0.25 5.42 -4.17
N THR A 30 1.07 4.37 -4.15
CA THR A 30 2.40 4.40 -3.54
C THR A 30 3.41 5.08 -4.44
N ILE A 31 4.26 5.94 -3.85
CA ILE A 31 5.31 6.68 -4.57
C ILE A 31 6.37 5.70 -5.09
N ARG A 32 6.77 5.88 -6.36
CA ARG A 32 7.88 5.13 -6.94
C ARG A 32 9.20 5.85 -6.69
N ARG A 33 10.24 5.12 -6.27
CA ARG A 33 11.58 5.67 -6.04
C ARG A 33 12.19 6.32 -7.29
N GLN A 34 11.91 5.79 -8.48
CA GLN A 34 12.49 6.28 -9.74
C GLN A 34 11.93 7.64 -10.15
N THR A 35 10.63 7.89 -9.91
CA THR A 35 9.97 9.12 -10.37
C THR A 35 9.69 10.11 -9.24
N GLY A 36 9.69 9.66 -7.97
CA GLY A 36 9.23 10.45 -6.84
C GLY A 36 7.71 10.66 -6.79
N PHE A 37 6.96 10.08 -7.73
CA PHE A 37 5.50 10.21 -7.84
C PHE A 37 4.81 8.85 -7.85
N SER A 38 3.54 8.82 -7.41
CA SER A 38 2.71 7.62 -7.56
C SER A 38 2.19 7.49 -8.99
N PRO A 39 1.95 6.27 -9.49
CA PRO A 39 1.30 6.06 -10.78
C PRO A 39 -0.03 6.83 -10.91
N PHE A 40 -0.80 6.92 -9.82
CA PHE A 40 -2.02 7.72 -9.76
C PHE A 40 -1.75 9.20 -10.05
N TYR A 41 -0.74 9.79 -9.40
CA TYR A 41 -0.38 11.20 -9.64
C TYR A 41 0.06 11.42 -11.09
N VAL A 42 0.87 10.52 -11.65
CA VAL A 42 1.33 10.64 -13.04
C VAL A 42 0.16 10.62 -14.03
N LEU A 43 -0.88 9.83 -13.76
CA LEU A 43 -2.04 9.71 -14.64
C LEU A 43 -3.03 10.87 -14.48
N HIS A 44 -3.25 11.33 -13.24
CA HIS A 44 -4.35 12.25 -12.91
C HIS A 44 -3.89 13.67 -12.56
N GLY A 45 -2.60 13.89 -12.30
CA GLY A 45 -2.05 15.18 -11.89
C GLY A 45 -2.44 15.62 -10.48
N LEU A 46 -3.00 14.73 -9.67
CA LEU A 46 -3.44 15.02 -8.30
C LEU A 46 -3.07 13.88 -7.36
N HIS A 47 -2.84 14.21 -6.08
CA HIS A 47 -2.56 13.21 -5.06
C HIS A 47 -3.84 12.46 -4.68
N PRO A 48 -3.78 11.12 -4.51
CA PRO A 48 -4.94 10.35 -4.10
C PRO A 48 -5.35 10.77 -2.69
N LEU A 49 -6.64 11.11 -2.50
CA LEU A 49 -7.21 11.42 -1.19
C LEU A 49 -7.74 10.13 -0.56
N LEU A 50 -7.14 9.71 0.54
CA LEU A 50 -7.66 8.61 1.36
C LEU A 50 -8.54 9.15 2.48
N SER A 51 -9.53 8.37 2.90
CA SER A 51 -10.31 8.66 4.12
C SER A 51 -9.41 8.88 5.35
N PHE A 52 -8.26 8.21 5.38
CA PHE A 52 -7.24 8.36 6.41
C PHE A 52 -6.45 9.68 6.34
N ASP A 53 -6.29 10.27 5.14
CA ASP A 53 -5.61 11.56 4.97
C ASP A 53 -6.42 12.72 5.57
N LEU A 54 -7.73 12.55 5.71
CA LEU A 54 -8.63 13.51 6.36
C LEU A 54 -8.56 13.47 7.90
N MET A 55 -8.04 12.39 8.48
CA MET A 55 -7.98 12.17 9.92
C MET A 55 -6.56 12.39 10.49
N GLU A 56 -5.61 12.89 9.68
CA GLU A 56 -4.17 13.02 10.01
C GLU A 56 -3.51 11.72 10.50
N ALA A 57 -4.10 10.57 10.17
CA ALA A 57 -3.73 9.27 10.73
C ALA A 57 -2.94 8.41 9.74
N SER A 58 -2.45 8.98 8.63
CA SER A 58 -1.78 8.29 7.50
C SER A 58 -0.46 7.60 7.86
N PHE A 59 -0.10 7.52 9.14
CA PHE A 59 1.06 6.80 9.68
C PHE A 59 0.70 5.76 10.75
N LEU A 60 -0.58 5.52 11.05
CA LEU A 60 -1.02 4.57 12.08
C LEU A 60 -1.00 3.11 11.59
N VAL A 61 0.15 2.62 11.14
CA VAL A 61 0.39 1.18 10.98
C VAL A 61 1.69 0.82 11.66
N ASP A 62 1.59 -0.15 12.56
CA ASP A 62 2.75 -0.71 13.25
C ASP A 62 3.56 -1.65 12.34
N GLY A 63 4.83 -1.88 12.68
CA GLY A 63 5.69 -2.80 11.95
C GLY A 63 6.56 -2.18 10.85
N TRP A 64 6.62 -0.85 10.75
CA TRP A 64 7.62 -0.19 9.92
C TRP A 64 9.04 -0.41 10.46
N SER A 65 9.99 -0.71 9.57
CA SER A 65 11.42 -0.73 9.91
C SER A 65 12.27 -0.20 8.75
N LYS A 66 13.49 0.26 9.06
CA LYS A 66 14.37 0.96 8.09
C LYS A 66 14.81 0.08 6.90
N ASN A 67 14.84 -1.24 7.05
CA ASN A 67 15.44 -2.16 6.09
C ASN A 67 14.42 -3.11 5.45
N MET A 68 13.17 -2.67 5.32
CA MET A 68 12.11 -3.46 4.69
C MET A 68 12.31 -3.56 3.18
N SER A 69 11.91 -4.70 2.62
CA SER A 69 11.84 -4.86 1.17
C SER A 69 10.66 -4.07 0.59
N ASP A 70 10.70 -3.78 -0.72
CA ASP A 70 9.59 -3.10 -1.41
C ASP A 70 8.28 -3.87 -1.24
N GLU A 71 8.36 -5.21 -1.20
CA GLU A 71 7.20 -6.07 -1.02
C GLU A 71 6.61 -5.94 0.39
N GLU A 72 7.44 -5.74 1.40
CA GLU A 72 7.03 -5.57 2.79
C GLU A 72 6.44 -4.19 3.04
N LEU A 73 7.04 -3.16 2.44
CA LEU A 73 6.48 -1.81 2.45
C LEU A 73 5.09 -1.79 1.79
N LEU A 74 4.95 -2.46 0.65
CA LEU A 74 3.65 -2.57 -0.02
C LEU A 74 2.66 -3.43 0.80
N ALA A 75 3.13 -4.48 1.48
CA ALA A 75 2.28 -5.28 2.37
C ALA A 75 1.78 -4.48 3.58
N LEU A 76 2.64 -3.65 4.20
CA LEU A 76 2.22 -2.71 5.24
C LEU A 76 1.20 -1.71 4.71
N ARG A 77 1.41 -1.18 3.50
CA ARG A 77 0.47 -0.24 2.87
C ARG A 77 -0.89 -0.88 2.60
N ILE A 78 -0.92 -2.16 2.22
CA ILE A 78 -2.17 -2.91 2.08
C ILE A 78 -2.90 -3.00 3.42
N ARG A 79 -2.20 -3.38 4.48
CA ARG A 79 -2.76 -3.47 5.84
C ARG A 79 -3.23 -2.13 6.41
N GLN A 80 -2.66 -1.03 5.93
CA GLN A 80 -3.05 0.32 6.33
C GLN A 80 -4.37 0.78 5.71
N ILE A 81 -4.67 0.29 4.51
CA ILE A 81 -5.84 0.71 3.73
C ILE A 81 -6.99 -0.29 3.86
N GLU A 82 -6.69 -1.54 4.21
CA GLU A 82 -7.66 -2.49 4.74
C GLU A 82 -8.36 -1.94 5.99
#